data_AF-A0A7M3M942-F1
#
_entry.id   AF-A0A7M3M942-F1
#
_cell.length_a   1.000
_cell.length_b   1.000
_cell.length_c   1.000
_cell.angle_alpha   90.00
_cell.angle_beta   90.00
_cell.angle_gamma   90.00
#
_symmetry.space_group_name_H-M   'P 1'
#
loop_
_entity.id
_entity.type
_entity.pdbx_description
1 polymer ?
#
loop_
_entity_poly.entity_id
_entity_poly.type
_entity_poly.pdbx_seq_one_letter_code
_entity_poly.pdbx_strand_id
1 'polypeptide(L)'
;MNKTDELRTARIDSLVTPAELAQRHPVSAAVAEHVTASRLRIEKILNGEDKRLLVVIGPCSIHDLDAAMDYAKRLQGLRDKYQHR
;
A
#
# COMPACT_ATOMS: atom_id res chain seq x y z
N MET A 1 48.63 -10.75 4.39
CA MET A 1 47.54 -11.21 3.50
C MET A 1 46.71 -9.99 3.14
N ASN A 2 46.57 -9.66 1.86
CA ASN A 2 45.84 -8.46 1.43
C ASN A 2 44.34 -8.77 1.36
N LYS A 3 43.49 -7.85 1.83
CA LYS A 3 42.03 -7.96 1.70
C LYS A 3 41.67 -7.77 0.22
N THR A 4 41.07 -8.78 -0.41
CA THR A 4 40.69 -8.77 -1.83
C THR A 4 39.19 -8.60 -2.06
N ASP A 5 38.40 -8.53 -0.99
CA ASP A 5 36.94 -8.41 -1.04
C ASP A 5 36.46 -7.17 -0.26
N GLU A 6 35.23 -6.74 -0.54
CA GLU A 6 34.55 -5.57 0.06
C GLU A 6 35.26 -4.22 -0.16
N LEU A 7 36.03 -4.12 -1.25
CA LEU A 7 36.89 -2.95 -1.53
C LEU A 7 36.09 -1.67 -1.85
N ARG A 8 34.79 -1.79 -2.14
CA ARG A 8 33.88 -0.68 -2.52
C ARG A 8 32.47 -0.80 -1.94
N THR A 9 32.27 -1.65 -0.93
CA THR A 9 30.97 -1.78 -0.27
C THR A 9 30.82 -0.76 0.85
N ALA A 10 29.67 -0.07 0.85
CA ALA A 10 29.23 0.69 2.02
C ALA A 10 28.81 -0.28 3.14
N ARG A 11 28.64 0.23 4.36
CA ARG A 11 28.18 -0.57 5.51
C ARG A 11 26.90 -1.33 5.15
N ILE A 12 26.89 -2.62 5.44
CA ILE A 12 25.72 -3.48 5.33
C ILE A 12 25.10 -3.52 6.72
N ASP A 13 24.01 -2.77 6.91
CA ASP A 13 23.20 -2.86 8.13
C ASP A 13 22.13 -3.95 7.97
N SER A 14 21.80 -4.60 9.09
CA SER A 14 20.71 -5.58 9.11
C SER A 14 19.37 -4.88 8.97
N LEU A 15 18.54 -5.38 8.05
CA LEU A 15 17.16 -4.94 7.88
C LEU A 15 16.23 -5.81 8.73
N VAL A 16 15.16 -5.20 9.24
CA VAL A 16 14.05 -5.94 9.87
C VAL A 16 13.44 -6.92 8.87
N THR A 17 13.16 -8.14 9.30
CA THR A 17 12.54 -9.16 8.45
C THR A 17 11.07 -8.87 8.22
N PRO A 18 10.47 -9.39 7.13
CA PRO A 18 9.02 -9.29 6.92
C PRO A 18 8.20 -9.90 8.07
N ALA A 19 8.67 -10.99 8.67
CA ALA A 19 7.99 -11.64 9.80
C ALA A 19 7.97 -10.75 11.05
N GLU A 20 9.09 -10.10 11.38
CA GLU A 20 9.18 -9.15 12.49
C GLU A 20 8.31 -7.91 12.25
N LEU A 21 8.26 -7.39 11.02
CA LEU A 21 7.35 -6.30 10.67
C LEU A 21 5.88 -6.70 10.83
N ALA A 22 5.51 -7.89 10.34
CA ALA A 22 4.15 -8.40 10.47
C ALA A 22 3.74 -8.62 11.93
N GLN A 23 4.67 -9.05 12.78
CA GLN A 23 4.45 -9.19 14.22
C GLN A 23 4.30 -7.82 14.91
N ARG A 24 5.10 -6.82 14.52
CA ARG A 24 5.04 -5.46 15.08
C ARG A 24 3.78 -4.69 14.64
N HIS A 25 3.30 -4.95 13.43
CA HIS A 25 2.15 -4.27 12.83
C HIS A 25 1.13 -5.29 12.32
N PRO A 26 0.42 -6.00 13.23
CA PRO A 26 -0.54 -7.01 12.85
C PRO A 26 -1.72 -6.39 12.10
N VAL A 27 -2.16 -7.06 11.03
CA VAL A 27 -3.33 -6.66 10.26
C VAL A 27 -4.59 -6.92 11.09
N SER A 28 -5.44 -5.91 11.23
CA SER A 28 -6.74 -6.09 11.88
C SER A 28 -7.72 -6.83 10.96
N ALA A 29 -8.71 -7.51 11.55
CA ALA A 29 -9.76 -8.20 10.79
C ALA A 29 -10.47 -7.26 9.80
N ALA A 30 -10.75 -6.02 10.21
CA ALA A 30 -11.38 -5.00 9.35
C ALA A 30 -10.51 -4.63 8.14
N VAL A 31 -9.19 -4.53 8.30
CA VAL A 31 -8.27 -4.26 7.19
C VAL A 31 -8.19 -5.46 6.25
N ALA A 32 -8.12 -6.69 6.79
CA ALA A 32 -8.10 -7.91 5.99
C ALA A 32 -9.37 -8.07 5.15
N GLU A 33 -10.54 -7.82 5.73
CA GLU A 33 -11.82 -7.84 5.04
C GLU A 33 -11.87 -6.75 3.96
N HIS A 34 -11.47 -5.52 4.29
CA HIS A 34 -11.47 -4.41 3.34
C HIS A 34 -10.58 -4.69 2.13
N VAL A 35 -9.37 -5.22 2.34
CA VAL A 35 -8.43 -5.58 1.25
C VAL A 35 -9.02 -6.70 0.39
N THR A 36 -9.55 -7.75 1.01
CA THR A 36 -10.16 -8.89 0.29
C THR A 36 -11.34 -8.44 -0.56
N ALA A 37 -12.28 -7.69 0.03
CA ALA A 37 -13.44 -7.18 -0.68
C ALA A 37 -13.05 -6.20 -1.81
N SER A 38 -12.01 -5.39 -1.60
CA SER A 38 -11.51 -4.47 -2.64
C SER A 38 -10.91 -5.22 -3.82
N ARG A 39 -10.13 -6.28 -3.58
CA ARG A 39 -9.57 -7.14 -4.63
C ARG A 39 -10.67 -7.79 -5.47
N LEU A 40 -11.68 -8.36 -4.84
CA LEU A 40 -12.82 -8.96 -5.53
C LEU A 40 -13.60 -7.93 -6.38
N ARG A 41 -13.77 -6.70 -5.88
CA ARG A 41 -14.40 -5.63 -6.68
C ARG A 41 -13.54 -5.22 -7.88
N ILE A 42 -12.24 -5.10 -7.70
CA ILE A 42 -11.31 -4.75 -8.79
C ILE A 42 -11.31 -5.85 -9.85
N GLU A 43 -11.27 -7.12 -9.46
CA GLU A 43 -11.35 -8.26 -10.36
C GLU A 43 -12.61 -8.21 -11.25
N LYS A 44 -13.78 -7.94 -10.66
CA LYS A 44 -15.03 -7.79 -11.41
C LYS A 44 -14.99 -6.64 -12.42
N ILE A 45 -14.34 -5.52 -12.07
CA ILE A 45 -14.17 -4.39 -13.00
C ILE A 45 -13.27 -4.80 -14.16
N LEU A 46 -12.15 -5.46 -13.89
CA LEU A 46 -11.20 -5.90 -14.91
C LEU A 46 -11.81 -6.97 -15.85
N ASN A 47 -12.67 -7.83 -15.32
CA ASN A 47 -13.41 -8.84 -16.10
C ASN A 47 -14.64 -8.25 -16.82
N GLY A 48 -14.97 -6.97 -16.59
CA GLY A 48 -16.12 -6.30 -17.20
C GLY A 48 -17.48 -6.71 -16.62
N GLU A 49 -17.51 -7.44 -15.51
CA GLU A 49 -18.71 -7.81 -14.75
C GLU A 49 -19.26 -6.64 -13.94
N ASP A 50 -18.38 -5.70 -13.57
CA ASP A 50 -18.70 -4.42 -12.94
C ASP A 50 -18.28 -3.31 -13.92
N LYS A 51 -19.21 -2.41 -14.26
CA LYS A 51 -18.99 -1.35 -15.27
C LYS A 51 -18.41 -0.06 -14.69
N ARG A 52 -18.15 -0.01 -13.38
CA ARG A 52 -17.56 1.15 -12.73
C ARG A 52 -16.12 1.38 -13.20
N LEU A 53 -15.68 2.63 -13.15
CA LEU A 53 -14.31 2.99 -13.49
C LEU A 53 -13.36 2.77 -12.31
N LEU A 54 -12.33 1.94 -12.48
CA LEU A 54 -11.23 1.84 -11.52
C LEU A 54 -10.31 3.05 -11.65
N VAL A 55 -10.12 3.78 -10.54
CA VAL A 55 -9.23 4.94 -10.47
C VAL A 55 -8.12 4.69 -9.45
N VAL A 56 -6.87 4.68 -9.93
CA VAL A 56 -5.67 4.68 -9.08
C VAL A 56 -5.14 6.11 -9.02
N ILE A 57 -5.29 6.77 -7.87
CA ILE A 57 -4.97 8.19 -7.73
C ILE A 57 -4.36 8.49 -6.35
N GLY A 58 -3.34 9.34 -6.33
CA GLY A 58 -2.62 9.72 -5.13
C GLY A 58 -1.42 10.61 -5.45
N PRO A 59 -0.71 11.09 -4.42
CA PRO A 59 0.59 11.73 -4.61
C PRO A 59 1.59 10.77 -5.27
N CYS A 60 2.58 11.32 -5.98
CA CYS A 60 3.60 10.52 -6.67
C CYS A 60 4.45 9.68 -5.69
N SER A 61 4.71 10.21 -4.50
CA SER A 61 5.39 9.51 -3.40
C SER A 61 4.88 10.02 -2.05
N ILE A 62 4.99 9.19 -1.01
CA ILE A 62 4.66 9.56 0.37
C ILE A 62 5.95 9.89 1.10
N HIS A 63 6.13 11.17 1.45
CA HIS A 63 7.25 11.66 2.26
C HIS A 63 6.79 12.36 3.56
N ASP A 64 5.49 12.63 3.68
CA ASP A 64 4.84 13.25 4.82
C ASP A 64 3.58 12.44 5.16
N LEU A 65 3.54 11.92 6.39
CA LEU A 65 2.44 11.08 6.87
C LEU A 65 1.16 11.88 7.10
N ASP A 66 1.26 13.10 7.63
CA ASP A 66 0.09 13.92 7.97
C ASP A 66 -0.60 14.40 6.71
N ALA A 67 0.17 14.85 5.72
CA ALA A 67 -0.36 15.22 4.41
C ALA A 67 -1.01 14.03 3.69
N ALA A 68 -0.41 12.84 3.78
CA ALA A 68 -0.98 11.61 3.22
C ALA A 68 -2.32 11.26 3.87
N MET A 69 -2.43 11.40 5.19
CA MET A 69 -3.65 11.11 5.93
C MET A 69 -4.75 12.16 5.68
N ASP A 70 -4.41 13.44 5.53
CA ASP A 70 -5.37 14.48 5.10
C ASP A 70 -5.90 14.19 3.69
N TYR A 71 -5.01 13.87 2.75
CA TYR A 71 -5.41 13.47 1.40
C TYR A 71 -6.35 12.25 1.41
N ALA A 72 -6.01 11.21 2.17
CA ALA A 72 -6.83 10.01 2.27
C ALA A 72 -8.23 10.29 2.83
N LYS A 73 -8.35 11.17 3.84
CA LYS A 73 -9.64 11.61 4.40
C LYS A 73 -10.49 12.36 3.39
N ARG A 74 -9.90 13.26 2.60
CA ARG A 74 -10.61 13.98 1.54
C ARG A 74 -11.05 13.02 0.41
N LEU A 75 -10.17 12.12 0.01
CA LEU A 75 -10.47 11.11 -1.01
C LEU A 75 -11.58 10.16 -0.55
N GLN A 76 -11.62 9.82 0.74
CA GLN A 76 -12.67 8.99 1.33
C GLN A 76 -14.06 9.59 1.09
N GLY A 77 -14.24 10.90 1.29
CA GLY A 77 -15.52 11.58 1.01
C GLY A 77 -15.92 11.52 -0.46
N LEU A 78 -14.95 11.59 -1.38
CA LEU A 78 -15.20 11.43 -2.82
C LEU A 78 -15.53 9.99 -3.18
N ARG A 79 -14.83 9.01 -2.60
CA ARG A 79 -15.11 7.58 -2.78
C ARG A 79 -16.55 7.28 -2.43
N ASP A 80 -17.03 7.77 -1.29
CA ASP A 80 -18.39 7.50 -0.82
C ASP A 80 -19.44 8.20 -1.70
N LYS A 81 -19.14 9.39 -2.22
CA LYS A 81 -19.99 10.11 -3.17
C LYS A 81 -20.13 9.38 -4.52
N TYR A 82 -19.07 8.73 -4.99
CA TYR A 82 -19.01 8.13 -6.33
C TYR A 82 -19.11 6.60 -6.34
N GLN A 83 -19.28 5.94 -5.19
CA GLN A 83 -19.23 4.47 -5.07
C GLN A 83 -20.23 3.68 -5.96
N HIS A 84 -21.32 4.33 -6.38
CA HIS A 84 -22.39 3.76 -7.21
C HIS A 84 -22.41 4.27 -8.67
N ARG A 85 -21.38 5.01 -9.09
CA ARG A 85 -21.19 5.44 -10.48
C ARG A 85 -20.18 4.56 -11.17
#